data_AF-A0A1X2HF88-F1
#
_entry.id   AF-A0A1X2HF88-F1
#
_cell.length_a   1.000
_cell.length_b   1.000
_cell.length_c   1.000
_cell.angle_alpha   90.00
_cell.angle_beta   90.00
_cell.angle_gamma   90.00
#
_symmetry.space_group_name_H-M   'P 1'
#
loop_
_entity.id
_entity.type
_entity.pdbx_description
1 polymer ?
#
loop_
_entity_poly.entity_id
_entity_poly.type
_entity_poly.pdbx_seq_one_letter_code
_entity_poly.pdbx_strand_id
1 'polypeptide(L)'
;MDGTELTLPWQIFSNIIGWIYFLAWSISFYPQAILNWRRKSVQGLSIDFLYYNVFGFLCYSVFNLAFFTSKEIQREYKDRNHDSDNLVRANDVFFAIHAFSISCFTLSQTFIYKTEITQRVSRMARNLIGLMSLGAVLVIMIVLSGHAMWIDLLYYLSYVKLVISFIKYLPQFWINYRRKSTVGWSIHNILLDFTGGVLSIAQLLLDAYLSGDWSGVSGASFNLHPKYVLYYSSCRLMVFCHLISSL
;
A
#
# COMPACT_ATOMS: atom_id res chain seq x y z
N MET A 1 35.02 2.75 -25.95
CA MET A 1 33.56 2.90 -26.06
C MET A 1 33.04 2.63 -24.66
N ASP A 2 32.61 3.70 -24.01
CA ASP A 2 32.41 3.78 -22.57
C ASP A 2 31.10 3.06 -22.19
N GLY A 3 31.13 2.24 -21.13
CA GLY A 3 29.98 1.40 -20.72
C GLY A 3 28.72 2.20 -20.35
N THR A 4 28.87 3.52 -20.23
CA THR A 4 27.83 4.53 -19.99
C THR A 4 26.82 4.63 -21.13
N GLU A 5 27.22 4.52 -22.42
CA GLU A 5 26.28 4.66 -23.55
C GLU A 5 25.31 3.47 -23.69
N LEU A 6 25.71 2.25 -23.29
CA LEU A 6 24.83 1.08 -23.34
C LEU A 6 23.79 1.08 -22.22
N THR A 7 24.04 1.75 -21.10
CA THR A 7 23.14 1.76 -19.93
C THR A 7 22.05 2.81 -20.01
N LEU A 8 22.24 3.86 -20.80
CA LEU A 8 21.29 4.99 -20.91
C LEU A 8 19.90 4.56 -21.43
N PRO A 9 19.77 3.72 -22.49
CA PRO A 9 18.46 3.25 -22.94
C PRO A 9 17.74 2.40 -21.89
N TRP A 10 18.49 1.58 -21.15
CA TRP A 10 17.94 0.73 -20.10
C TRP A 10 17.50 1.51 -18.86
N GLN A 11 18.22 2.58 -18.51
CA GLN A 11 17.81 3.51 -17.45
C GLN A 11 16.56 4.29 -17.86
N ILE A 12 16.46 4.75 -19.12
CA ILE A 12 15.24 5.39 -19.64
C ILE A 12 14.07 4.39 -19.60
N PHE A 13 14.29 3.15 -20.00
CA PHE A 13 13.27 2.11 -19.96
C PHE A 13 12.80 1.79 -18.52
N SER A 14 13.74 1.66 -17.58
CA SER A 14 13.44 1.51 -16.15
C SER A 14 12.62 2.69 -15.61
N ASN A 15 12.99 3.92 -15.96
CA ASN A 15 12.23 5.12 -15.59
C ASN A 15 10.82 5.14 -16.19
N ILE A 16 10.66 4.75 -17.46
CA ILE A 16 9.34 4.66 -18.11
C ILE A 16 8.46 3.61 -17.41
N ILE A 17 8.99 2.42 -17.11
CA ILE A 17 8.29 1.40 -16.32
C ILE A 17 7.90 1.96 -14.95
N GLY A 18 8.83 2.70 -14.32
CA GLY A 18 8.65 3.48 -13.09
C GLY A 18 7.40 4.34 -13.08
N TRP A 19 7.29 5.21 -14.08
CA TRP A 19 6.16 6.11 -14.22
C TRP A 19 4.87 5.37 -14.57
N ILE A 20 4.93 4.31 -15.38
CA ILE A 20 3.74 3.53 -15.76
C ILE A 20 3.12 2.85 -14.53
N TYR A 21 3.89 2.18 -13.68
CA TYR A 21 3.30 1.57 -12.49
C TYR A 21 2.87 2.60 -11.44
N PHE A 22 3.59 3.72 -11.32
CA PHE A 22 3.18 4.81 -10.43
C PHE A 22 1.81 5.36 -10.83
N LEU A 23 1.59 5.57 -12.13
CA LEU A 23 0.30 5.99 -12.68
C LEU A 23 -0.76 4.89 -12.52
N ALA A 24 -0.43 3.63 -12.80
CA ALA A 24 -1.34 2.51 -12.63
C ALA A 24 -1.81 2.36 -11.18
N TRP A 25 -0.90 2.48 -10.21
CA TRP A 25 -1.24 2.49 -8.79
C TRP A 25 -2.04 3.71 -8.38
N SER A 26 -1.72 4.90 -8.90
CA SER A 26 -2.50 6.10 -8.56
C SER A 26 -3.94 6.00 -9.09
N ILE A 27 -4.10 5.48 -10.31
CA ILE A 27 -5.40 5.35 -10.97
C ILE A 27 -6.24 4.21 -10.34
N SER A 28 -5.63 3.17 -9.77
CA SER A 28 -6.33 2.01 -9.21
C SER A 28 -7.38 2.37 -8.15
N PHE A 29 -7.18 3.47 -7.42
CA PHE A 29 -8.10 3.93 -6.37
C PHE A 29 -9.41 4.53 -6.90
N TYR A 30 -9.43 5.05 -8.12
CA TYR A 30 -10.59 5.77 -8.68
C TYR A 30 -11.75 4.86 -9.12
N PRO A 31 -11.54 3.71 -9.77
CA PRO A 31 -12.61 2.83 -10.21
C PRO A 31 -13.66 2.52 -9.15
N GLN A 32 -13.26 2.28 -7.89
CA GLN A 32 -14.23 2.01 -6.82
C GLN A 32 -15.04 3.26 -6.45
N ALA A 33 -14.38 4.41 -6.31
CA ALA A 33 -15.05 5.67 -6.00
C ALA A 33 -16.06 6.05 -7.09
N ILE A 34 -15.70 5.86 -8.36
CA ILE A 34 -16.57 6.09 -9.52
C ILE A 34 -17.73 5.08 -9.53
N LEU A 35 -17.47 3.80 -9.26
CA LEU A 35 -18.50 2.76 -9.21
C LEU A 35 -19.56 3.07 -8.15
N ASN A 36 -19.12 3.47 -6.94
CA ASN A 36 -19.99 3.89 -5.86
C ASN A 36 -20.83 5.10 -6.27
N TRP A 37 -20.22 6.10 -6.91
CA TRP A 37 -20.91 7.31 -7.39
C TRP A 37 -21.93 7.01 -8.49
N ARG A 38 -21.64 6.11 -9.43
CA ARG A 38 -22.54 5.71 -10.51
C ARG A 38 -23.72 4.89 -10.00
N ARG A 39 -23.48 3.94 -9.09
CA ARG A 39 -24.51 3.05 -8.53
C ARG A 39 -25.34 3.72 -7.42
N LYS A 40 -24.86 4.82 -6.84
CA LYS A 40 -25.42 5.45 -5.62
C LYS A 40 -25.64 4.43 -4.49
N SER A 41 -24.79 3.39 -4.45
CA SER A 41 -24.90 2.24 -3.55
C SER A 41 -23.52 1.64 -3.34
N VAL A 42 -23.22 1.30 -2.08
CA VAL A 42 -22.01 0.57 -1.67
C VAL A 42 -22.30 -0.89 -1.34
N GLN A 43 -23.47 -1.40 -1.72
CA GLN A 43 -23.80 -2.82 -1.58
C GLN A 43 -22.83 -3.68 -2.40
N GLY A 44 -22.21 -4.67 -1.76
CA GLY A 44 -21.13 -5.48 -2.34
C GLY A 44 -19.73 -5.06 -1.92
N LEU A 45 -19.58 -3.91 -1.30
CA LEU A 45 -18.29 -3.44 -0.80
C LEU A 45 -18.15 -3.75 0.70
N SER A 46 -17.04 -4.35 1.08
CA SER A 46 -16.73 -4.62 2.47
C SER A 46 -16.33 -3.33 3.19
N ILE A 47 -17.04 -3.01 4.27
CA ILE A 47 -16.72 -1.87 5.11
C ILE A 47 -15.36 -2.09 5.80
N ASP A 48 -15.06 -3.33 6.22
CA ASP A 48 -13.75 -3.68 6.78
C ASP A 48 -12.61 -3.37 5.81
N PHE A 49 -12.78 -3.71 4.52
CA PHE A 49 -11.78 -3.39 3.48
C PHE A 49 -11.52 -1.88 3.39
N LEU A 50 -12.56 -1.04 3.49
CA LEU A 50 -12.41 0.41 3.44
C LEU A 50 -11.69 0.96 4.66
N TYR A 51 -12.06 0.52 5.88
CA TYR A 51 -11.38 0.93 7.11
C TYR A 51 -9.91 0.50 7.11
N TYR A 52 -9.61 -0.72 6.66
CA TYR A 52 -8.24 -1.17 6.49
C TYR A 52 -7.46 -0.32 5.51
N ASN A 53 -8.02 0.04 4.35
CA ASN A 53 -7.30 0.93 3.42
C ASN A 53 -7.03 2.30 4.04
N VAL A 54 -8.01 2.94 4.65
CA VAL A 54 -7.83 4.26 5.30
C VAL A 54 -6.75 4.19 6.38
N PHE A 55 -6.83 3.21 7.28
CA PHE A 55 -5.86 3.08 8.38
C PHE A 55 -4.45 2.74 7.87
N GLY A 56 -4.34 1.86 6.88
CA GLY A 56 -3.06 1.54 6.26
C GLY A 56 -2.43 2.74 5.55
N PHE A 57 -3.19 3.44 4.71
CA PHE A 57 -2.66 4.61 4.01
C PHE A 57 -2.38 5.78 4.95
N LEU A 58 -3.08 5.92 6.07
CA LEU A 58 -2.71 6.87 7.12
C LEU A 58 -1.29 6.58 7.65
N CYS A 59 -1.03 5.32 8.06
CA CYS A 59 0.30 4.91 8.54
C CYS A 59 1.38 5.16 7.48
N TYR A 60 1.08 4.84 6.22
CA TYR A 60 1.98 5.04 5.10
C TYR A 60 2.25 6.52 4.79
N SER A 61 1.22 7.38 4.87
CA SER A 61 1.37 8.83 4.70
C SER A 61 2.22 9.43 5.80
N VAL A 62 1.98 9.07 7.06
CA VAL A 62 2.79 9.54 8.20
C VAL A 62 4.25 9.12 8.03
N PHE A 63 4.49 7.85 7.66
CA PHE A 63 5.83 7.34 7.37
C PHE A 63 6.55 8.17 6.32
N ASN A 64 5.97 8.30 5.12
CA ASN A 64 6.63 8.98 4.01
C ASN A 64 6.82 10.48 4.29
N LEU A 65 5.81 11.13 4.88
CA LEU A 65 5.90 12.54 5.20
C LEU A 65 6.99 12.82 6.24
N ALA A 66 7.08 12.00 7.29
CA ALA A 66 8.09 12.16 8.32
C ALA A 66 9.52 11.91 7.79
N PHE A 67 9.72 10.84 7.01
CA PHE A 67 11.01 10.57 6.35
C PHE A 67 11.43 11.67 5.38
N PHE A 68 10.48 12.28 4.67
CA PHE A 68 10.76 13.33 3.70
C PHE A 68 11.03 14.70 4.33
N THR A 69 10.31 15.05 5.40
CA THR A 69 10.34 16.42 5.97
C THR A 69 11.19 16.57 7.23
N SER A 70 11.32 15.53 8.05
CA SER A 70 12.01 15.63 9.34
C SER A 70 13.51 15.35 9.20
N LYS A 71 14.32 16.39 9.44
CA LYS A 71 15.78 16.27 9.50
C LYS A 71 16.25 15.34 10.62
N GLU A 72 15.51 15.28 11.72
CA GLU A 72 15.81 14.40 12.86
C GLU A 72 15.68 12.93 12.46
N ILE A 73 14.57 12.56 11.82
CA ILE A 73 14.36 11.21 11.29
C ILE A 73 15.44 10.83 10.28
N GLN A 74 15.81 11.77 9.39
CA GLN A 74 16.86 11.54 8.40
C GLN A 74 18.23 11.30 9.06
N ARG A 75 18.53 12.04 10.14
CA ARG A 75 19.76 11.82 10.93
C ARG A 75 19.73 10.45 11.62
N GLU A 76 18.65 10.15 12.34
CA GLU A 76 18.48 8.86 13.02
C GLU A 76 18.58 7.67 12.04
N TYR A 77 18.09 7.84 10.81
CA TYR A 77 18.21 6.84 9.75
C TYR A 77 19.66 6.65 9.30
N LYS A 78 20.40 7.75 9.06
CA LYS A 78 21.82 7.70 8.67
C LYS A 78 22.67 7.03 9.74
N ASP A 79 22.46 7.42 10.99
CA ASP A 79 23.18 6.86 12.15
C ASP A 79 22.97 5.33 12.24
N ARG A 80 21.78 4.83 11.88
CA ARG A 80 21.44 3.40 11.89
C ARG A 80 21.84 2.62 10.65
N ASN A 81 22.05 3.28 9.51
CA ASN A 81 22.26 2.64 8.20
C ASN A 81 23.61 3.04 7.57
N HIS A 82 24.65 3.24 8.38
CA HIS A 82 26.00 3.54 7.91
C HIS A 82 26.05 4.74 6.95
N ASP A 83 25.45 5.87 7.35
CA ASP A 83 25.37 7.12 6.58
C ASP A 83 24.61 7.03 5.24
N SER A 84 23.90 5.93 5.00
CA SER A 84 23.06 5.77 3.81
C SER A 84 21.88 6.75 3.82
N ASP A 85 21.63 7.40 2.69
CA ASP A 85 20.46 8.25 2.51
C ASP A 85 19.17 7.41 2.50
N ASN A 86 18.10 7.94 3.08
CA ASN A 86 16.79 7.32 2.99
C ASN A 86 16.30 7.34 1.52
N LEU A 87 15.57 6.30 1.13
CA LEU A 87 15.10 6.14 -0.24
C LEU A 87 13.78 6.85 -0.54
N VAL A 88 13.16 7.52 0.44
CA VAL A 88 11.85 8.16 0.27
C VAL A 88 12.00 9.41 -0.60
N ARG A 89 11.19 9.48 -1.66
CA ARG A 89 11.19 10.58 -2.63
C ARG A 89 9.87 11.35 -2.58
N ALA A 90 9.84 12.53 -3.22
CA ALA A 90 8.67 13.40 -3.22
C ALA A 90 7.42 12.75 -3.86
N ASN A 91 7.62 11.91 -4.88
CA ASN A 91 6.57 11.13 -5.52
C ASN A 91 5.96 10.09 -4.56
N ASP A 92 6.75 9.47 -3.67
CA ASP A 92 6.23 8.52 -2.67
C ASP A 92 5.30 9.22 -1.66
N VAL A 93 5.68 10.43 -1.23
CA VAL A 93 4.85 11.28 -0.36
C VAL A 93 3.55 11.66 -1.07
N PHE A 94 3.63 12.13 -2.31
CA PHE A 94 2.45 12.49 -3.10
C PHE A 94 1.51 11.30 -3.25
N PHE A 95 2.05 10.13 -3.64
CA PHE A 95 1.28 8.90 -3.78
C PHE A 95 0.61 8.49 -2.47
N ALA A 96 1.34 8.51 -1.35
CA ALA A 96 0.79 8.13 -0.06
C ALA A 96 -0.39 9.02 0.35
N ILE A 97 -0.22 10.34 0.27
CA ILE A 97 -1.27 11.33 0.60
C ILE A 97 -2.45 11.20 -0.36
N HIS A 98 -2.18 10.99 -1.65
CA HIS A 98 -3.22 10.79 -2.67
C HIS A 98 -4.08 9.55 -2.39
N ALA A 99 -3.43 8.41 -2.16
CA ALA A 99 -4.10 7.15 -1.85
C ALA A 99 -4.89 7.22 -0.54
N PHE A 100 -4.35 7.89 0.48
CA PHE A 100 -5.07 8.16 1.72
C PHE A 100 -6.33 9.02 1.47
N SER A 101 -6.20 10.09 0.70
CA SER A 101 -7.31 11.01 0.38
C SER A 101 -8.45 10.29 -0.36
N ILE A 102 -8.14 9.50 -1.38
CA ILE A 102 -9.17 8.74 -2.12
C ILE A 102 -9.76 7.62 -1.25
N SER A 103 -8.97 6.99 -0.38
CA SER A 103 -9.49 5.99 0.56
C SER A 103 -10.48 6.61 1.53
N CYS A 104 -10.18 7.79 2.09
CA CYS A 104 -11.09 8.56 2.93
C CYS A 104 -12.35 8.97 2.18
N PHE A 105 -12.22 9.43 0.94
CA PHE A 105 -13.37 9.77 0.09
C PHE A 105 -14.25 8.55 -0.22
N THR A 106 -13.64 7.39 -0.50
CA THR A 106 -14.38 6.15 -0.76
C THR A 106 -15.08 5.64 0.50
N LEU A 107 -14.46 5.81 1.68
CA LEU A 107 -15.11 5.53 2.95
C LEU A 107 -16.24 6.51 3.23
N SER A 108 -16.10 7.80 2.93
CA SER A 108 -17.17 8.76 3.17
C SER A 108 -18.42 8.46 2.36
N GLN A 109 -18.27 7.87 1.16
CA GLN A 109 -19.39 7.40 0.35
C GLN A 109 -20.28 6.36 1.06
N THR A 110 -19.76 5.61 2.05
CA THR A 110 -20.58 4.64 2.79
C THR A 110 -21.58 5.31 3.74
N PHE A 111 -21.31 6.56 4.14
CA PHE A 111 -22.25 7.33 4.98
C PHE A 111 -23.33 8.04 4.14
N ILE A 112 -23.09 8.24 2.84
CA ILE A 112 -23.99 8.99 1.95
C ILE A 112 -24.86 8.04 1.12
N TYR A 113 -24.28 6.96 0.59
CA TYR A 113 -24.96 6.07 -0.34
C TYR A 113 -25.64 4.89 0.35
N LYS A 114 -26.57 4.26 -0.37
CA LYS A 114 -27.32 3.13 0.14
C LYS A 114 -26.37 2.00 0.54
N THR A 115 -26.46 1.61 1.80
CA THR A 115 -25.69 0.54 2.44
C THR A 115 -26.67 -0.52 2.95
N GLU A 116 -26.27 -1.80 3.01
CA GLU A 116 -27.08 -2.81 3.72
C GLU A 116 -27.02 -2.56 5.24
N ILE A 117 -28.15 -2.70 5.93
CA ILE A 117 -28.26 -2.47 7.39
C ILE A 117 -27.27 -3.35 8.19
N THR A 118 -26.90 -4.49 7.62
CA THR A 118 -25.97 -5.48 8.20
C THR A 118 -24.49 -5.21 7.87
N GLN A 119 -24.17 -4.32 6.92
CA GLN A 119 -22.79 -3.95 6.58
C GLN A 119 -22.23 -3.01 7.66
N ARG A 120 -21.66 -3.59 8.72
CA ARG A 120 -20.92 -2.88 9.78
C ARG A 120 -19.48 -3.37 9.83
N VAL A 121 -18.61 -2.59 10.47
CA VAL A 121 -17.24 -3.01 10.76
C VAL A 121 -17.27 -4.25 11.66
N SER A 122 -16.57 -5.31 11.27
CA SER A 122 -16.51 -6.54 12.04
C SER A 122 -15.77 -6.34 13.36
N ARG A 123 -16.14 -7.14 14.38
CA ARG A 123 -15.44 -7.13 15.67
C ARG A 123 -13.95 -7.44 15.52
N MET A 124 -13.61 -8.35 14.59
CA MET A 124 -12.22 -8.67 14.28
C MET A 124 -11.47 -7.46 13.73
N ALA A 125 -12.03 -6.79 12.72
CA ALA A 125 -11.39 -5.61 12.12
C ALA A 125 -11.22 -4.47 13.13
N ARG A 126 -12.24 -4.21 13.94
CA ARG A 126 -12.16 -3.20 15.00
C ARG A 126 -11.09 -3.52 16.04
N ASN A 127 -11.02 -4.78 16.50
CA ASN A 127 -10.02 -5.19 17.48
C ASN A 127 -8.61 -5.13 16.91
N LEU A 128 -8.42 -5.52 15.65
CA LEU A 128 -7.11 -5.48 14.99
C LEU A 128 -6.62 -4.04 14.79
N ILE A 129 -7.47 -3.15 14.29
CA ILE A 129 -7.14 -1.71 14.18
C ILE A 129 -6.88 -1.11 15.56
N GLY A 130 -7.72 -1.44 16.55
CA GLY A 130 -7.56 -0.99 17.93
C GLY A 130 -6.23 -1.43 18.55
N LEU A 131 -5.83 -2.68 18.35
CA LEU A 131 -4.56 -3.22 18.84
C LEU A 131 -3.35 -2.54 18.18
N MET A 132 -3.40 -2.34 16.85
CA MET A 132 -2.34 -1.64 16.13
C MET A 132 -2.25 -0.15 16.54
N SER A 133 -3.40 0.47 16.82
CA SER A 133 -3.43 1.86 17.32
C SER A 133 -2.87 1.95 18.73
N LEU A 134 -3.21 0.99 19.60
CA LEU A 134 -2.63 0.91 20.95
C LEU A 134 -1.12 0.72 20.91
N GLY A 135 -0.61 -0.15 20.03
CA GLY A 135 0.82 -0.33 19.85
C GLY A 135 1.52 0.96 19.39
N ALA A 136 0.92 1.73 18.47
CA ALA A 136 1.45 3.04 18.09
C ALA A 136 1.52 4.01 19.28
N VAL A 137 0.46 4.06 20.11
CA VAL A 137 0.43 4.89 21.32
C VAL A 137 1.53 4.46 22.31
N LEU A 138 1.72 3.16 22.52
CA LEU A 138 2.78 2.66 23.40
C LEU A 138 4.17 3.05 22.89
N VAL A 139 4.44 2.92 21.58
CA VAL A 139 5.72 3.35 21.00
C VAL A 139 5.92 4.86 21.17
N ILE A 140 4.87 5.68 20.95
CA ILE A 140 4.93 7.13 21.22
C ILE A 140 5.31 7.40 22.68
N MET A 141 4.70 6.70 23.65
CA MET A 141 5.02 6.88 25.07
C MET A 141 6.48 6.53 25.39
N ILE A 142 7.02 5.46 24.78
CA ILE A 142 8.42 5.06 24.94
C ILE A 142 9.36 6.13 24.35
N VAL A 143 9.05 6.67 23.16
CA VAL A 143 9.80 7.76 22.53
C VAL A 143 9.79 9.01 23.42
N LEU A 144 8.62 9.41 23.92
CA LEU A 144 8.48 10.57 24.82
C LEU A 144 9.23 10.38 26.15
N SER A 145 9.40 9.14 26.60
CA SER A 145 10.20 8.82 27.79
C SER A 145 11.71 8.78 27.55
N GLY A 146 12.17 8.99 26.31
CA GLY A 146 13.59 8.97 25.93
C GLY A 146 14.20 7.58 25.74
N HIS A 147 13.39 6.51 25.79
CA HIS A 147 13.86 5.12 25.66
C HIS A 147 13.81 4.58 24.22
N ALA A 148 13.24 5.35 23.28
CA ALA A 148 13.20 5.05 21.85
C ALA A 148 13.33 6.33 21.03
N MET A 149 13.63 6.18 19.75
CA MET A 149 13.75 7.30 18.81
C MET A 149 12.51 7.40 17.90
N TRP A 150 12.30 8.56 17.27
CA TRP A 150 11.12 8.76 16.43
C TRP A 150 11.08 7.81 15.22
N ILE A 151 12.24 7.40 14.71
CA ILE A 151 12.34 6.40 13.64
C ILE A 151 11.75 5.03 14.03
N ASP A 152 11.74 4.66 15.32
CA ASP A 152 11.15 3.40 15.79
C ASP A 152 9.62 3.41 15.61
N LEU A 153 8.98 4.56 15.84
CA LEU A 153 7.57 4.75 15.55
C LEU A 153 7.30 4.59 14.05
N LEU A 154 8.15 5.17 13.19
CA LEU A 154 7.97 5.06 11.74
C LEU A 154 8.11 3.62 11.25
N TYR A 155 9.10 2.88 11.75
CA TYR A 155 9.22 1.46 11.45
C TYR A 155 8.01 0.66 11.92
N TYR A 156 7.50 0.94 13.12
CA TYR A 156 6.24 0.34 13.60
C TYR A 156 5.07 0.60 12.64
N LEU A 157 4.87 1.86 12.21
CA LEU A 157 3.82 2.24 11.26
C LEU A 157 4.00 1.55 9.90
N SER A 158 5.25 1.37 9.44
CA SER A 158 5.56 0.61 8.23
C SER A 158 5.12 -0.85 8.36
N TYR A 159 5.45 -1.53 9.46
CA TYR A 159 4.99 -2.89 9.71
C TYR A 159 3.46 -3.01 9.77
N VAL A 160 2.78 -2.06 10.42
CA VAL A 160 1.31 -2.00 10.44
C VAL A 160 0.76 -1.90 9.01
N LYS A 161 1.31 -1.02 8.18
CA LYS A 161 0.93 -0.90 6.77
C LYS A 161 1.14 -2.22 6.00
N LEU A 162 2.24 -2.93 6.24
CA LEU A 162 2.50 -4.22 5.59
C LEU A 162 1.43 -5.25 5.97
N VAL A 163 1.15 -5.41 7.27
CA VAL A 163 0.12 -6.36 7.76
C VAL A 163 -1.25 -6.04 7.17
N ILE A 164 -1.65 -4.77 7.19
CA ILE A 164 -2.92 -4.32 6.60
C ILE A 164 -2.99 -4.66 5.12
N SER A 165 -1.90 -4.42 4.37
CA SER A 165 -1.88 -4.67 2.93
C SER A 165 -2.08 -6.15 2.62
N PHE A 166 -1.63 -7.04 3.50
CA PHE A 166 -1.84 -8.48 3.39
C PHE A 166 -3.28 -8.91 3.72
N ILE A 167 -3.86 -8.39 4.80
CA ILE A 167 -5.17 -8.87 5.30
C ILE A 167 -6.37 -8.14 4.68
N LYS A 168 -6.18 -6.92 4.14
CA LYS A 168 -7.30 -6.01 3.81
C LYS A 168 -8.33 -6.63 2.87
N TYR A 169 -7.89 -7.51 1.97
CA TYR A 169 -8.75 -8.12 0.96
C TYR A 169 -9.58 -9.32 1.47
N LEU A 170 -9.21 -9.91 2.62
CA LEU A 170 -9.90 -11.09 3.16
C LEU A 170 -11.39 -10.88 3.45
N PRO A 171 -11.82 -9.76 4.05
CA PRO A 171 -13.25 -9.52 4.29
C PRO A 171 -14.05 -9.39 2.99
N GLN A 172 -13.47 -8.74 1.98
CA GLN A 172 -14.12 -8.57 0.67
C GLN A 172 -14.26 -9.90 -0.06
N PHE A 173 -13.19 -10.69 -0.02
CA PHE A 173 -13.17 -12.06 -0.54
C PHE A 173 -14.30 -12.90 0.08
N TRP A 174 -14.44 -12.87 1.40
CA TRP A 174 -15.44 -13.69 2.09
C TRP A 174 -16.87 -13.31 1.71
N ILE A 175 -17.16 -12.01 1.59
CA ILE A 175 -18.46 -11.52 1.13
C ILE A 175 -18.76 -11.99 -0.29
N ASN A 176 -17.79 -11.88 -1.21
CA ASN A 176 -17.97 -12.31 -2.59
C ASN A 176 -18.18 -13.81 -2.69
N TYR A 177 -17.41 -14.60 -1.92
CA TYR A 177 -17.55 -16.06 -1.87
C TYR A 177 -18.93 -16.50 -1.37
N ARG A 178 -19.45 -15.83 -0.33
CA ARG A 178 -20.77 -16.12 0.23
C ARG A 178 -21.91 -15.70 -0.70
N ARG A 179 -21.75 -14.57 -1.40
CA ARG A 179 -22.76 -14.02 -2.32
C ARG A 179 -22.73 -14.61 -3.72
N LYS A 180 -21.66 -15.33 -4.08
CA LYS A 180 -21.39 -15.83 -5.45
C LYS A 180 -21.51 -14.70 -6.48
N SER A 181 -21.06 -13.51 -6.11
CA SER A 181 -21.18 -12.31 -6.94
C SER A 181 -20.11 -11.29 -6.56
N THR A 182 -19.52 -10.64 -7.56
CA THR A 182 -18.58 -9.53 -7.41
C THR A 182 -19.27 -8.17 -7.65
N VAL A 183 -20.59 -8.16 -7.86
CA VAL A 183 -21.35 -6.94 -8.15
C VAL A 183 -21.23 -5.95 -6.98
N GLY A 184 -20.65 -4.80 -7.29
CA GLY A 184 -20.42 -3.70 -6.35
C GLY A 184 -18.99 -3.54 -5.86
N TRP A 185 -18.09 -4.41 -6.31
CA TRP A 185 -16.67 -4.27 -6.11
C TRP A 185 -15.94 -4.17 -7.45
N SER A 186 -15.09 -3.16 -7.59
CA SER A 186 -14.36 -2.89 -8.83
C SER A 186 -13.17 -3.83 -8.96
N ILE A 187 -13.29 -4.84 -9.84
CA ILE A 187 -12.19 -5.75 -10.18
C ILE A 187 -11.05 -4.99 -10.88
N HIS A 188 -11.35 -3.92 -11.62
CA HIS A 188 -10.35 -3.08 -12.28
C HIS A 188 -9.34 -2.46 -11.31
N ASN A 189 -9.77 -2.10 -10.10
CA ASN A 189 -8.87 -1.64 -9.05
C ASN A 189 -7.79 -2.70 -8.75
N ILE A 190 -8.21 -3.95 -8.57
CA ILE A 190 -7.33 -5.08 -8.25
C ILE A 190 -6.37 -5.36 -9.40
N LEU A 191 -6.87 -5.35 -10.64
CA LEU A 191 -6.05 -5.62 -11.82
C LEU A 191 -4.95 -4.56 -11.97
N LEU A 192 -5.28 -3.28 -11.73
CA LEU A 192 -4.30 -2.20 -11.73
C LEU A 192 -3.32 -2.29 -10.55
N ASP A 193 -3.77 -2.66 -9.36
CA ASP A 193 -2.91 -2.87 -8.18
C ASP A 193 -1.93 -4.03 -8.40
N PHE A 194 -2.42 -5.13 -8.99
CA PHE A 194 -1.60 -6.26 -9.42
C PHE A 194 -0.59 -5.85 -10.49
N THR A 195 -1.03 -5.15 -11.52
CA THR A 195 -0.17 -4.71 -12.63
C THR A 195 0.94 -3.80 -12.11
N GLY A 196 0.60 -2.86 -11.22
CA GLY A 196 1.57 -2.01 -10.56
C GLY A 196 2.58 -2.81 -9.73
N GLY A 197 2.11 -3.82 -8.98
CA GLY A 197 2.95 -4.75 -8.25
C GLY A 197 3.94 -5.51 -9.15
N VAL A 198 3.46 -6.12 -10.24
CA VAL A 198 4.29 -6.89 -11.19
C VAL A 198 5.39 -6.01 -11.78
N LEU A 199 4.98 -4.85 -12.31
CA LEU A 199 5.89 -3.90 -12.96
C LEU A 199 6.93 -3.34 -11.97
N SER A 200 6.55 -3.16 -10.71
CA SER A 200 7.48 -2.69 -9.68
C SER A 200 8.57 -3.70 -9.34
N ILE A 201 8.26 -5.00 -9.36
CA ILE A 201 9.24 -6.08 -9.19
C ILE A 201 10.13 -6.18 -10.42
N ALA A 202 9.53 -6.09 -11.61
CA ALA A 202 10.27 -6.12 -12.87
C ALA A 202 11.29 -4.97 -12.94
N GLN A 203 10.91 -3.75 -12.52
CA GLN A 203 11.85 -2.62 -12.45
C GLN A 203 12.98 -2.91 -11.47
N LEU A 204 12.67 -3.41 -10.27
CA LEU A 204 13.68 -3.66 -9.25
C LEU A 204 14.69 -4.74 -9.67
N LEU A 205 14.24 -5.80 -10.35
CA LEU A 205 15.13 -6.81 -10.94
C LEU A 205 15.99 -6.24 -12.07
N LEU A 206 15.43 -5.37 -12.90
CA LEU A 206 16.17 -4.70 -13.97
C LEU A 206 17.23 -3.76 -13.40
N ASP A 207 16.90 -2.96 -12.38
CA ASP A 207 17.83 -2.03 -11.74
C ASP A 207 18.99 -2.76 -11.04
N ALA A 208 18.69 -3.89 -10.37
CA ALA A 208 19.72 -4.75 -9.77
C ALA A 208 20.65 -5.37 -10.81
N TYR A 209 20.09 -5.80 -11.95
CA TYR A 209 20.88 -6.32 -13.06
C TYR A 209 21.78 -5.25 -13.70
N LEU A 210 21.26 -4.03 -13.91
CA LEU A 210 22.00 -2.93 -14.52
C LEU A 210 23.09 -2.35 -13.61
N SER A 211 22.84 -2.30 -12.31
CA SER A 211 23.80 -1.80 -11.32
C SER A 211 24.84 -2.84 -10.90
N GLY A 212 24.59 -4.13 -11.19
CA GLY A 212 25.38 -5.24 -10.66
C GLY A 212 25.23 -5.44 -9.15
N ASP A 213 24.40 -4.63 -8.49
CA ASP A 213 24.13 -4.68 -7.07
C ASP A 213 22.80 -5.37 -6.80
N TRP A 214 22.89 -6.59 -6.30
CA TRP A 214 21.74 -7.41 -5.95
C TRP A 214 21.29 -7.22 -4.49
N SER A 215 21.92 -6.33 -3.72
CA SER A 215 21.63 -6.11 -2.30
C SER A 215 20.15 -5.81 -2.04
N GLY A 216 19.48 -5.09 -2.95
CA GLY A 216 18.04 -4.81 -2.92
C GLY A 216 17.12 -6.02 -3.21
N VAL A 217 17.66 -7.08 -3.82
CA VAL A 217 16.95 -8.33 -4.19
C VAL A 217 17.29 -9.48 -3.24
N SER A 218 18.52 -9.56 -2.74
CA SER A 218 19.04 -10.69 -1.96
C SER A 218 19.08 -10.43 -0.45
N GLY A 219 19.07 -9.16 -0.02
CA GLY A 219 19.14 -8.77 1.40
C GLY A 219 17.79 -8.54 2.07
N ALA A 220 17.81 -8.25 3.37
CA ALA A 220 16.66 -7.98 4.25
C ALA A 220 15.57 -7.04 3.68
N SER A 221 15.91 -6.22 2.68
CA SER A 221 15.00 -5.39 1.87
C SER A 221 14.00 -6.18 1.01
N PHE A 222 14.31 -7.41 0.58
CA PHE A 222 13.40 -8.28 -0.18
C PHE A 222 12.15 -8.65 0.63
N ASN A 223 12.31 -8.89 1.93
CA ASN A 223 11.22 -9.23 2.85
C ASN A 223 10.46 -8.01 3.39
N LEU A 224 11.00 -6.78 3.23
CA LEU A 224 10.45 -5.56 3.83
C LEU A 224 9.93 -4.51 2.84
N HIS A 225 10.18 -4.64 1.53
CA HIS A 225 9.74 -3.61 0.59
C HIS A 225 8.20 -3.61 0.45
N PRO A 226 7.51 -2.46 0.68
CA PRO A 226 6.05 -2.34 0.54
C PRO A 226 5.52 -2.79 -0.83
N LYS A 227 6.37 -2.68 -1.86
CA LYS A 227 6.11 -3.07 -3.25
C LYS A 227 5.85 -4.58 -3.42
N TYR A 228 6.59 -5.44 -2.71
CA TYR A 228 6.42 -6.90 -2.78
C TYR A 228 5.16 -7.39 -2.06
N VAL A 229 4.82 -6.79 -0.92
CA VAL A 229 3.61 -7.14 -0.17
C VAL A 229 2.35 -6.76 -0.96
N LEU A 230 2.38 -5.63 -1.67
CA LEU A 230 1.31 -5.23 -2.60
C LEU A 230 1.15 -6.23 -3.76
N TYR A 231 2.26 -6.73 -4.33
CA TYR A 231 2.25 -7.75 -5.38
C TYR A 231 1.64 -9.08 -4.90
N TYR A 232 2.18 -9.69 -3.84
CA TYR A 232 1.71 -11.00 -3.35
C TYR A 232 0.24 -10.98 -2.91
N SER A 233 -0.21 -9.88 -2.31
CA SER A 233 -1.60 -9.71 -1.88
C SER A 233 -2.55 -9.58 -3.08
N SER A 234 -2.10 -8.89 -4.13
CA SER A 234 -2.85 -8.73 -5.38
C SER A 234 -2.88 -10.01 -6.23
N CYS A 235 -1.79 -10.78 -6.28
CA CYS A 235 -1.70 -12.07 -7.00
C CYS A 235 -2.74 -13.07 -6.50
N ARG A 236 -2.83 -13.25 -5.17
CA ARG A 236 -3.80 -14.19 -4.56
C ARG A 236 -5.24 -13.78 -4.84
N LEU A 237 -5.49 -12.47 -4.95
CA LEU A 237 -6.83 -11.95 -5.19
C LEU A 237 -7.25 -12.08 -6.66
N MET A 238 -6.33 -11.89 -7.60
CA MET A 238 -6.61 -11.95 -9.03
C MET A 238 -6.92 -13.38 -9.50
N VAL A 239 -6.14 -14.37 -9.05
CA VAL A 239 -6.41 -15.80 -9.29
C VAL A 239 -7.81 -16.18 -8.79
N PHE A 240 -8.24 -15.58 -7.67
CA PHE A 240 -9.51 -15.91 -7.06
C PHE A 240 -10.72 -15.15 -7.62
N CYS A 241 -10.55 -13.89 -8.04
CA CYS A 241 -11.57 -13.18 -8.81
C CYS A 241 -11.92 -13.93 -10.08
N HIS A 242 -10.93 -14.53 -10.75
CA HIS A 242 -11.15 -15.38 -11.91
C HIS A 242 -11.94 -16.65 -11.56
N LEU A 243 -11.61 -17.29 -10.42
CA LEU A 243 -12.35 -18.45 -9.88
C LEU A 243 -13.79 -18.14 -9.45
N ILE A 244 -14.09 -16.92 -8.96
CA ILE A 244 -15.46 -16.53 -8.59
C ILE A 244 -16.26 -16.09 -9.80
N SER A 245 -15.65 -15.47 -10.82
CA SER A 245 -16.34 -15.12 -12.06
C SER A 245 -16.69 -16.33 -12.93
N SER A 246 -16.06 -17.48 -12.69
CA SER A 246 -16.30 -18.74 -13.39
C SER A 246 -17.23 -19.71 -12.64
N LEU A 247 -17.74 -19.31 -11.46
CA LEU A 247 -18.76 -20.01 -10.67
C LEU A 247 -20.13 -19.36 -10.86
#